data_AF-A0A955YES1-F1
#
_entry.id   AF-A0A955YES1-F1
#
_cell.length_a   1.000
_cell.length_b   1.000
_cell.length_c   1.000
_cell.angle_alpha   90.00
_cell.angle_beta   90.00
_cell.angle_gamma   90.00
#
_symmetry.space_group_name_H-M   'P 1'
#
loop_
_entity.id
_entity.type
_entity.pdbx_description
1 polymer ?
#
loop_
_entity_poly.entity_id
_entity_poly.type
_entity_poly.pdbx_seq_one_letter_code
_entity_poly.pdbx_strand_id
1 'polypeptide(L)'
;EGATDLPRLPVRLRLVDSGVSPAPTLWVLRQDGPARVEQVLAHLPDDLVERLLFAVSGELVLLRARPSPAGPPTLEIDAETYTPLLELPNLFRPTDGTLEPPLRRDRIREVLSPEPWEIAWLARTPGGFRVERIAESAFRPLGEWVEYVVAKDARALEGWVAAAQFAFDSWVDVGVEWADRPTAPVEKPEARRRKAERPEAEEEDDDEPEEDEQPLWEAPQLRPARVEIAPDLKRTALAAELMEIERSFKASEAGADAPERIDLWRRMATVHRRLGNGREAALCWVHAVWEAPDDAALARAWAEEELGAVGMDVDALREAVLREPLVDRLRAVGAALAAGALRGDAGLTPLFDRHSDQLDVRTAWLARTRIAGDDELAAARARDDALGRIRQGLSVEKDIPAFVRGLDADEATGVVD
;
A
#
# COMPACT_ATOMS: atom_id res chain seq x y z
N GLU A 1 25.73 -65.87 -24.78
CA GLU A 1 25.93 -64.72 -25.66
C GLU A 1 26.21 -63.50 -24.79
N GLY A 2 27.46 -63.04 -24.76
CA GLY A 2 27.89 -61.95 -23.88
C GLY A 2 27.63 -60.61 -24.55
N ALA A 3 26.59 -59.89 -24.10
CA ALA A 3 26.43 -58.49 -24.45
C ALA A 3 27.61 -57.72 -23.83
N THR A 4 28.53 -57.29 -24.70
CA THR A 4 29.67 -56.46 -24.33
C THR A 4 29.13 -55.17 -23.72
N ASP A 5 29.31 -55.00 -22.42
CA ASP A 5 28.86 -53.82 -21.67
C ASP A 5 29.63 -52.60 -22.20
N LEU A 6 28.98 -51.81 -23.05
CA LEU A 6 29.62 -50.64 -23.65
C LEU A 6 29.82 -49.58 -22.56
N PRO A 7 30.99 -48.92 -22.52
CA PRO A 7 31.29 -47.93 -21.49
C PRO A 7 30.30 -46.76 -21.59
N ARG A 8 29.64 -46.43 -20.47
CA ARG A 8 28.71 -45.30 -20.36
C ARG A 8 29.49 -43.98 -20.30
N LEU A 9 29.18 -43.04 -21.19
CA LEU A 9 29.80 -41.71 -21.20
C LEU A 9 29.14 -40.81 -20.14
N PRO A 10 29.90 -40.20 -19.21
CA PRO A 10 29.34 -39.28 -18.23
C PRO A 10 29.00 -37.93 -18.89
N VAL A 11 27.72 -37.57 -18.90
CA VAL A 11 27.24 -36.26 -19.37
C VAL A 11 26.87 -35.41 -18.16
N ARG A 12 27.51 -34.24 -18.01
CA ARG A 12 27.24 -33.31 -16.91
C ARG A 12 26.15 -32.32 -17.29
N LEU A 13 25.12 -32.19 -16.44
CA LEU A 13 24.11 -31.16 -16.57
C LEU A 13 24.66 -29.80 -16.12
N ARG A 14 24.25 -28.73 -16.80
CA ARG A 14 24.61 -27.34 -16.51
C ARG A 14 23.37 -26.47 -16.59
N LEU A 15 23.35 -25.39 -15.81
CA LEU A 15 22.43 -24.28 -16.03
C LEU A 15 23.13 -23.28 -16.95
N VAL A 16 22.45 -22.90 -18.03
CA VAL A 16 22.86 -21.83 -18.95
C VAL A 16 21.76 -20.79 -19.01
N ASP A 17 22.07 -19.56 -19.42
CA ASP A 17 21.06 -18.50 -19.45
C ASP A 17 20.07 -18.69 -20.60
N SER A 18 18.77 -18.58 -20.31
CA SER A 18 17.71 -18.85 -21.29
C SER A 18 17.33 -17.66 -22.17
N GLY A 19 17.77 -16.44 -21.83
CA GLY A 19 17.34 -15.19 -22.47
C GLY A 19 15.85 -14.84 -22.29
N VAL A 20 15.02 -15.82 -21.91
CA VAL A 20 13.60 -15.68 -21.57
C VAL A 20 13.45 -15.86 -20.06
N SER A 21 12.73 -14.93 -19.41
CA SER A 21 12.41 -14.99 -17.98
C SER A 21 10.89 -15.15 -17.80
N PRO A 22 10.38 -16.37 -17.58
CA PRO A 22 8.97 -16.58 -17.27
C PRO A 22 8.66 -16.03 -15.87
N ALA A 23 7.36 -15.81 -15.60
CA ALA A 23 6.93 -15.32 -14.29
C ALA A 23 7.33 -16.31 -13.16
N PRO A 24 7.91 -15.80 -12.05
CA PRO A 24 8.32 -16.64 -10.93
C PRO A 24 7.12 -17.20 -10.16
N THR A 25 7.30 -18.38 -9.59
CA THR A 25 6.33 -19.02 -8.68
C THR A 25 6.96 -19.44 -7.35
N LEU A 26 8.27 -19.29 -7.22
CA LEU A 26 9.03 -19.54 -6.01
C LEU A 26 10.09 -18.45 -5.85
N TRP A 27 10.17 -17.85 -4.67
CA TRP A 27 11.17 -16.86 -4.28
C TRP A 27 11.98 -17.42 -3.11
N VAL A 28 13.30 -17.35 -3.23
CA VAL A 28 14.23 -17.85 -2.21
C VAL A 28 15.05 -16.69 -1.68
N LEU A 29 14.89 -16.42 -0.38
CA LEU A 29 15.61 -15.38 0.35
C LEU A 29 16.68 -16.02 1.23
N ARG A 30 17.94 -15.68 0.95
CA ARG A 30 19.09 -16.24 1.68
C ARG A 30 19.65 -15.34 2.77
N GLN A 31 19.34 -14.04 2.71
CA GLN A 31 19.84 -13.02 3.61
C GLN A 31 18.66 -12.19 4.07
N ASP A 32 18.57 -11.99 5.38
CA ASP A 32 17.55 -11.13 5.99
C ASP A 32 16.11 -11.49 5.55
N GLY A 33 15.87 -12.79 5.39
CA GLY A 33 14.61 -13.31 4.85
C GLY A 33 13.38 -12.83 5.62
N PRO A 34 13.35 -12.94 6.96
CA PRO A 34 12.21 -12.48 7.76
C PRO A 34 11.89 -10.98 7.57
N ALA A 35 12.88 -10.09 7.69
CA ALA A 35 12.65 -8.64 7.57
C ALA A 35 12.19 -8.24 6.16
N ARG A 36 12.74 -8.88 5.11
CA ARG A 36 12.30 -8.66 3.72
C ARG A 36 10.87 -9.12 3.50
N VAL A 37 10.47 -10.25 4.08
CA VAL A 37 9.08 -10.72 4.00
C VAL A 37 8.14 -9.77 4.74
N GLU A 38 8.53 -9.27 5.91
CA GLU A 38 7.77 -8.26 6.66
C GLU A 38 7.55 -6.97 5.84
N GLN A 39 8.60 -6.46 5.19
CA GLN A 39 8.50 -5.29 4.32
C GLN A 39 7.50 -5.48 3.16
N VAL A 40 7.48 -6.67 2.55
CA VAL A 40 6.53 -6.99 1.48
C VAL A 40 5.12 -7.12 2.05
N LEU A 41 4.96 -7.82 3.17
CA LEU A 41 3.66 -8.01 3.82
C LEU A 41 2.99 -6.69 4.22
N ALA A 42 3.77 -5.67 4.58
CA ALA A 42 3.24 -4.34 4.91
C ALA A 42 2.44 -3.67 3.78
N HIS A 43 2.65 -4.12 2.53
CA HIS A 43 2.02 -3.52 1.33
C HIS A 43 1.22 -4.53 0.51
N LEU A 44 1.23 -5.81 0.88
CA LEU A 44 0.59 -6.85 0.10
C LEU A 44 -0.91 -6.93 0.45
N PRO A 45 -1.83 -6.88 -0.53
CA PRO A 45 -3.25 -7.06 -0.25
C PRO A 45 -3.55 -8.50 0.21
N ASP A 46 -4.56 -8.66 1.07
CA ASP A 46 -4.89 -9.92 1.74
C ASP A 46 -5.12 -11.08 0.76
N ASP A 47 -5.74 -10.82 -0.39
CA ASP A 47 -5.99 -11.85 -1.41
C ASP A 47 -4.70 -12.42 -2.01
N LEU A 48 -3.63 -11.63 -2.08
CA LEU A 48 -2.30 -12.10 -2.47
C LEU A 48 -1.63 -12.85 -1.33
N VAL A 49 -1.80 -12.42 -0.07
CA VAL A 49 -1.27 -13.14 1.11
C VAL A 49 -1.84 -14.56 1.18
N GLU A 50 -3.13 -14.74 0.95
CA GLU A 50 -3.80 -16.05 0.94
C GLU A 50 -3.30 -16.99 -0.20
N ARG A 51 -2.74 -16.41 -1.25
CA ARG A 51 -2.18 -17.13 -2.40
C ARG A 51 -0.72 -17.54 -2.20
N LEU A 52 -0.08 -17.15 -1.12
CA LEU A 52 1.32 -17.48 -0.83
C LEU A 52 1.43 -18.58 0.23
N LEU A 53 2.38 -19.48 0.00
CA LEU A 53 2.88 -20.44 0.97
C LEU A 53 4.25 -19.98 1.46
N PHE A 54 4.53 -20.22 2.73
CA PHE A 54 5.73 -19.79 3.43
C PHE A 54 6.41 -20.96 4.10
N ALA A 55 7.74 -21.04 4.00
CA ALA A 55 8.57 -22.01 4.70
C ALA A 55 9.89 -21.38 5.16
N VAL A 56 10.39 -21.84 6.30
CA VAL A 56 11.66 -21.38 6.90
C VAL A 56 12.54 -22.58 7.21
N SER A 57 13.83 -22.47 6.90
CA SER A 57 14.84 -23.48 7.24
C SER A 57 16.15 -22.81 7.62
N GLY A 58 16.34 -22.53 8.91
CA GLY A 58 17.44 -21.68 9.38
C GLY A 58 17.24 -20.24 8.89
N GLU A 59 18.27 -19.66 8.27
CA GLU A 59 18.22 -18.31 7.68
C GLU A 59 17.53 -18.26 6.30
N LEU A 60 17.21 -19.42 5.74
CA LEU A 60 16.59 -19.52 4.43
C LEU A 60 15.07 -19.36 4.55
N VAL A 61 14.52 -18.39 3.82
CA VAL A 61 13.08 -18.18 3.71
C VAL A 61 12.62 -18.44 2.28
N LEU A 62 11.51 -19.15 2.14
CA LEU A 62 10.91 -19.46 0.85
C LEU A 62 9.46 -18.98 0.80
N LEU A 63 9.12 -18.28 -0.29
CA LEU A 63 7.74 -17.96 -0.66
C LEU A 63 7.38 -18.76 -1.92
N ARG A 64 6.24 -19.45 -1.92
CA ARG A 64 5.74 -20.20 -3.08
C ARG A 64 4.32 -19.76 -3.41
N ALA A 65 4.07 -19.41 -4.66
CA ALA A 65 2.73 -19.11 -5.14
C ALA A 65 1.89 -20.37 -5.27
N ARG A 66 0.65 -20.32 -4.78
CA ARG A 66 -0.37 -21.33 -5.06
C ARG A 66 -0.83 -21.21 -6.52
N PRO A 67 -1.11 -22.33 -7.21
CA PRO A 67 -1.76 -22.28 -8.52
C PRO A 67 -3.09 -21.52 -8.44
N SER A 68 -3.28 -20.56 -9.33
CA SER A 68 -4.49 -19.73 -9.38
C SER A 68 -4.85 -19.43 -10.84
N PRO A 69 -6.14 -19.31 -11.20
CA PRO A 69 -6.58 -18.85 -12.52
C PRO A 69 -6.02 -17.47 -12.89
N ALA A 70 -5.73 -16.62 -11.89
CA ALA A 70 -5.17 -15.28 -12.08
C ALA A 70 -3.66 -15.28 -12.40
N GLY A 71 -3.04 -16.45 -12.58
CA GLY A 71 -1.60 -16.57 -12.78
C GLY A 71 -0.77 -16.42 -11.50
N PRO A 72 0.57 -16.44 -11.60
CA PRO A 72 1.45 -16.16 -10.47
C PRO A 72 1.39 -14.67 -10.06
N PRO A 73 1.43 -14.35 -8.75
CA PRO A 73 1.52 -12.97 -8.30
C PRO A 73 2.88 -12.37 -8.64
N THR A 74 2.91 -11.08 -8.93
CA THR A 74 4.15 -10.31 -9.06
C THR A 74 4.52 -9.78 -7.67
N LEU A 75 5.67 -10.18 -7.14
CA LEU A 75 6.17 -9.72 -5.85
C LEU A 75 7.40 -8.83 -6.09
N GLU A 76 7.36 -7.60 -5.59
CA GLU A 76 8.49 -6.67 -5.59
C GLU A 76 9.41 -6.97 -4.40
N ILE A 77 10.13 -8.10 -4.49
CA ILE A 77 11.04 -8.56 -3.44
C ILE A 77 12.42 -8.85 -4.01
N ASP A 78 13.47 -8.37 -3.34
CA ASP A 78 14.85 -8.73 -3.67
C ASP A 78 15.10 -10.19 -3.22
N ALA A 79 14.87 -11.13 -4.14
CA ALA A 79 14.99 -12.56 -3.90
C ALA A 79 15.45 -13.30 -5.17
N GLU A 80 16.04 -14.48 -4.98
CA GLU A 80 16.26 -15.39 -6.10
C GLU A 80 14.92 -15.92 -6.60
N THR A 81 14.64 -15.75 -7.89
CA THR A 81 13.37 -16.10 -8.51
C THR A 81 13.46 -17.41 -9.27
N TYR A 82 12.44 -18.25 -9.11
CA TYR A 82 12.40 -19.59 -9.68
C TYR A 82 11.04 -19.88 -10.34
N THR A 83 11.07 -20.75 -11.36
CA THR A 83 9.92 -21.23 -12.13
C THR A 83 9.92 -22.77 -12.19
N PRO A 84 8.77 -23.44 -12.38
CA PRO A 84 8.73 -24.90 -12.47
C PRO A 84 9.52 -25.41 -13.69
N LEU A 85 10.34 -26.44 -13.49
CA LEU A 85 11.13 -27.06 -14.56
C LEU A 85 10.30 -28.14 -15.26
N LEU A 86 10.04 -27.98 -16.57
CA LEU A 86 9.23 -28.91 -17.37
C LEU A 86 7.86 -29.24 -16.74
N GLU A 87 7.23 -28.24 -16.13
CA GLU A 87 5.92 -28.36 -15.46
C GLU A 87 5.91 -29.41 -14.32
N LEU A 88 7.07 -29.70 -13.73
CA LEU A 88 7.17 -30.49 -12.51
C LEU A 88 6.84 -29.58 -11.32
N PRO A 89 5.76 -29.84 -10.56
CA PRO A 89 5.28 -28.92 -9.53
C PRO A 89 6.21 -28.81 -8.31
N ASN A 90 7.14 -29.75 -8.15
CA ASN A 90 8.05 -29.87 -7.02
C ASN A 90 9.54 -29.71 -7.41
N LEU A 91 9.84 -29.31 -8.65
CA LEU A 91 11.21 -29.07 -9.11
C LEU A 91 11.30 -27.75 -9.86
N PHE A 92 12.13 -26.84 -9.35
CA PHE A 92 12.21 -25.46 -9.81
C PHE A 92 13.60 -25.11 -10.36
N ARG A 93 13.64 -24.24 -11.37
CA ARG A 93 14.88 -23.68 -11.96
C ARG A 93 14.86 -22.14 -11.83
N PRO A 94 16.02 -21.47 -11.81
CA PRO A 94 16.07 -20.02 -11.89
C PRO A 94 15.28 -19.51 -13.10
N THR A 95 14.57 -18.39 -12.98
CA THR A 95 13.75 -17.86 -14.09
C THR A 95 14.59 -17.57 -15.34
N ASP A 96 15.83 -17.16 -15.16
CA ASP A 96 16.78 -16.84 -16.23
C ASP A 96 17.60 -18.04 -16.73
N GLY A 97 17.38 -19.25 -16.21
CA GLY A 97 18.26 -20.41 -16.45
C GLY A 97 17.56 -21.60 -17.09
N THR A 98 18.19 -22.23 -18.08
CA THR A 98 17.76 -23.50 -18.70
C THR A 98 18.80 -24.62 -18.50
N LEU A 99 18.34 -25.87 -18.50
CA LEU A 99 19.20 -27.03 -18.33
C LEU A 99 19.80 -27.49 -19.66
N GLU A 100 21.11 -27.67 -19.69
CA GLU A 100 21.83 -28.26 -20.81
C GLU A 100 22.67 -29.48 -20.41
N PRO A 101 22.66 -30.56 -21.22
CA PRO A 101 21.79 -30.78 -22.39
C PRO A 101 20.31 -30.94 -21.99
N PRO A 102 19.37 -30.65 -22.91
CA PRO A 102 17.95 -30.82 -22.64
C PRO A 102 17.64 -32.30 -22.39
N LEU A 103 17.05 -32.60 -21.24
CA LEU A 103 16.61 -33.93 -20.86
C LEU A 103 15.09 -34.04 -20.91
N ARG A 104 14.59 -35.24 -21.21
CA ARG A 104 13.16 -35.54 -21.10
C ARG A 104 12.70 -35.49 -19.65
N ARG A 105 11.44 -35.11 -19.42
CA ARG A 105 10.80 -34.99 -18.11
C ARG A 105 11.02 -36.20 -17.21
N ASP A 106 10.86 -37.42 -17.73
CA ASP A 106 11.04 -38.65 -16.93
C ASP A 106 12.48 -38.87 -16.49
N ARG A 107 13.46 -38.51 -17.35
CA ARG A 107 14.87 -38.61 -17.00
C ARG A 107 15.28 -37.52 -16.00
N ILE A 108 14.73 -36.31 -16.12
CA ILE A 108 14.90 -35.26 -15.11
C ILE A 108 14.34 -35.73 -13.78
N ARG A 109 13.17 -36.36 -13.77
CA ARG A 109 12.58 -36.93 -12.55
C ARG A 109 13.50 -37.98 -11.93
N GLU A 110 14.02 -38.91 -12.72
CA GLU A 110 14.92 -39.95 -12.21
C GLU A 110 16.25 -39.40 -11.63
N VAL A 111 16.81 -38.34 -12.25
CA VAL A 111 18.14 -37.81 -11.90
C VAL A 111 18.09 -36.70 -10.85
N LEU A 112 17.09 -35.83 -10.93
CA LEU A 112 16.98 -34.60 -10.15
C LEU A 112 15.76 -34.60 -9.23
N SER A 113 14.67 -35.32 -9.57
CA SER A 113 13.45 -35.15 -8.78
C SER A 113 13.68 -35.63 -7.36
N PRO A 114 13.31 -34.78 -6.40
CA PRO A 114 13.21 -35.18 -5.03
C PRO A 114 12.01 -36.13 -4.86
N GLU A 115 11.88 -36.73 -3.68
CA GLU A 115 10.71 -37.53 -3.34
C GLU A 115 9.41 -36.70 -3.53
N PRO A 116 8.23 -37.31 -3.75
CA PRO A 116 6.99 -36.57 -4.00
C PRO A 116 6.60 -35.55 -2.92
N TRP A 117 7.11 -35.71 -1.69
CA TRP A 117 6.86 -34.84 -0.53
C TRP A 117 7.96 -33.80 -0.30
N GLU A 118 8.82 -33.57 -1.28
CA GLU A 118 9.92 -32.61 -1.21
C GLU A 118 9.82 -31.61 -2.36
N ILE A 119 10.12 -30.36 -2.05
CA ILE A 119 10.32 -29.29 -3.04
C ILE A 119 11.82 -29.13 -3.25
N ALA A 120 12.26 -29.19 -4.51
CA ALA A 120 13.66 -28.98 -4.89
C ALA A 120 13.82 -27.81 -5.86
N TRP A 121 14.95 -27.11 -5.76
CA TRP A 121 15.31 -26.06 -6.71
C TRP A 121 16.79 -26.11 -7.08
N LEU A 122 17.11 -25.63 -8.29
CA LEU A 122 18.46 -25.64 -8.84
C LEU A 122 19.19 -24.32 -8.54
N ALA A 123 19.87 -24.24 -7.40
CA ALA A 123 20.63 -23.05 -7.03
C ALA A 123 21.91 -22.92 -7.87
N ARG A 124 22.15 -21.74 -8.47
CA ARG A 124 23.32 -21.48 -9.31
C ARG A 124 24.62 -21.57 -8.49
N THR A 125 25.66 -22.09 -9.14
CA THR A 125 27.04 -22.12 -8.60
C THR A 125 28.01 -21.73 -9.71
N PRO A 126 29.25 -21.26 -9.41
CA PRO A 126 30.20 -20.80 -10.42
C PRO A 126 30.54 -21.79 -11.56
N GLY A 127 30.23 -23.09 -11.41
CA GLY A 127 30.52 -24.13 -12.41
C GLY A 127 29.35 -25.05 -12.76
N GLY A 128 28.12 -24.68 -12.38
CA GLY A 128 26.93 -25.52 -12.58
C GLY A 128 25.82 -25.15 -11.60
N PHE A 129 25.20 -26.15 -11.00
CA PHE A 129 24.15 -25.94 -10.00
C PHE A 129 24.24 -26.95 -8.87
N ARG A 130 23.65 -26.60 -7.72
CA ARG A 130 23.37 -27.54 -6.63
C ARG A 130 21.87 -27.69 -6.49
N VAL A 131 21.42 -28.90 -6.13
CA VAL A 131 20.01 -29.15 -5.83
C VAL A 131 19.80 -28.91 -4.34
N GLU A 132 19.06 -27.87 -4.01
CA GLU A 132 18.59 -27.61 -2.65
C GLU A 132 17.18 -28.19 -2.49
N ARG A 133 16.82 -28.58 -1.26
CA ARG A 133 15.57 -29.28 -0.95
C ARG A 133 14.97 -28.81 0.37
N ILE A 134 13.66 -28.84 0.44
CA ILE A 134 12.88 -28.67 1.68
C ILE A 134 11.65 -29.58 1.62
N ALA A 135 11.19 -30.07 2.78
CA ALA A 135 9.96 -30.86 2.84
C ALA A 135 8.76 -30.01 2.42
N GLU A 136 7.84 -30.58 1.63
CA GLU A 136 6.60 -29.88 1.23
C GLU A 136 5.73 -29.56 2.46
N SER A 137 5.79 -30.40 3.50
CA SER A 137 5.11 -30.16 4.78
C SER A 137 5.66 -28.99 5.59
N ALA A 138 6.83 -28.44 5.22
CA ALA A 138 7.35 -27.21 5.82
C ALA A 138 6.61 -25.96 5.33
N PHE A 139 5.93 -26.05 4.17
CA PHE A 139 5.13 -24.95 3.65
C PHE A 139 3.79 -24.86 4.36
N ARG A 140 3.47 -23.67 4.87
CA ARG A 140 2.14 -23.32 5.41
C ARG A 140 1.60 -22.08 4.70
N PRO A 141 0.29 -21.81 4.75
CA PRO A 141 -0.24 -20.54 4.24
C PRO A 141 0.46 -19.36 4.92
N LEU A 142 0.86 -18.34 4.14
CA LEU A 142 1.58 -17.18 4.69
C LEU A 142 0.75 -16.47 5.77
N GLY A 143 -0.57 -16.33 5.56
CA GLY A 143 -1.48 -15.74 6.54
C GLY A 143 -1.55 -16.46 7.90
N GLU A 144 -1.11 -17.72 8.02
CA GLU A 144 -1.00 -18.39 9.33
C GLU A 144 0.22 -17.93 10.14
N TRP A 145 1.21 -17.30 9.48
CA TRP A 145 2.42 -16.76 10.09
C TRP A 145 2.35 -15.26 10.34
N VAL A 146 1.41 -14.57 9.67
CA VAL A 146 1.18 -13.14 9.86
C VAL A 146 0.29 -12.95 11.08
N GLU A 147 0.90 -12.75 12.24
CA GLU A 147 0.18 -12.18 13.38
C GLU A 147 0.11 -10.67 13.16
N TYR A 148 -1.05 -10.15 12.78
CA TYR A 148 -1.25 -8.71 12.71
C TYR A 148 -1.01 -8.14 14.13
N VAL A 149 0.10 -7.42 14.29
CA VAL A 149 0.61 -6.87 15.57
C VAL A 149 -0.33 -5.83 16.21
N VAL A 150 -1.55 -5.66 15.70
CA VAL A 150 -2.60 -4.87 16.37
C VAL A 150 -2.85 -5.39 17.80
N ALA A 151 -2.67 -6.68 18.07
CA ALA A 151 -2.89 -7.24 19.40
C ALA A 151 -1.80 -6.90 20.43
N LYS A 152 -0.54 -6.76 20.01
CA LYS A 152 0.57 -6.49 20.94
C LYS A 152 0.57 -5.04 21.42
N ASP A 153 0.16 -4.14 20.53
CA ASP A 153 0.10 -2.71 20.81
C ASP A 153 -1.33 -2.22 21.08
N ALA A 154 -2.28 -3.15 21.28
CA ALA A 154 -3.68 -2.84 21.51
C ALA A 154 -3.88 -1.81 22.63
N ARG A 155 -3.07 -1.87 23.70
CA ARG A 155 -3.15 -0.96 24.85
C ARG A 155 -2.59 0.44 24.55
N ALA A 156 -1.53 0.53 23.75
CA ALA A 156 -1.00 1.82 23.29
C ALA A 156 -1.97 2.47 22.29
N LEU A 157 -2.53 1.64 21.40
CA LEU A 157 -3.54 2.04 20.43
C LEU A 157 -4.91 2.32 21.06
N GLU A 158 -5.26 1.77 22.23
CA GLU A 158 -6.55 2.01 22.89
C GLU A 158 -6.82 3.50 23.13
N GLY A 159 -5.81 4.25 23.59
CA GLY A 159 -5.91 5.70 23.76
C GLY A 159 -6.09 6.45 22.44
N TRP A 160 -5.43 5.99 21.38
CA TRP A 160 -5.53 6.58 20.05
C TRP A 160 -6.84 6.23 19.35
N VAL A 161 -7.30 4.99 19.47
CA VAL A 161 -8.60 4.52 19.00
C VAL A 161 -9.69 5.27 19.75
N ALA A 162 -9.58 5.46 21.06
CA ALA A 162 -10.50 6.28 21.84
C ALA A 162 -10.52 7.74 21.39
N ALA A 163 -9.36 8.36 21.14
CA ALA A 163 -9.29 9.73 20.61
C ALA A 163 -9.73 9.82 19.13
N ALA A 164 -9.71 8.72 18.39
CA ALA A 164 -10.27 8.61 17.05
C ALA A 164 -11.75 8.21 17.07
N GLN A 165 -12.36 7.97 18.24
CA GLN A 165 -13.81 7.76 18.32
C GLN A 165 -14.51 9.09 18.07
N PHE A 166 -15.20 9.14 16.95
CA PHE A 166 -16.10 10.22 16.62
C PHE A 166 -17.26 10.18 17.62
N ALA A 167 -17.35 11.19 18.47
CA ALA A 167 -18.50 11.42 19.33
C ALA A 167 -19.68 11.87 18.45
N PHE A 168 -20.34 10.92 17.81
CA PHE A 168 -21.62 11.18 17.16
C PHE A 168 -22.69 11.36 18.23
N ASP A 169 -23.47 12.43 18.15
CA ASP A 169 -24.68 12.56 18.96
C ASP A 169 -25.54 11.30 18.82
N SER A 170 -26.18 10.88 19.92
CA SER A 170 -27.07 9.73 19.90
C SER A 170 -28.16 9.96 18.85
N TRP A 171 -28.07 9.21 17.75
CA TRP A 171 -29.04 9.34 16.67
C TRP A 171 -30.37 8.79 17.17
N VAL A 172 -31.37 9.68 17.29
CA VAL A 172 -32.76 9.26 17.35
C VAL A 172 -33.12 8.89 15.93
N ASP A 173 -33.14 7.59 15.65
CA ASP A 173 -33.77 7.06 14.44
C ASP A 173 -35.19 7.64 14.41
N VAL A 174 -35.45 8.56 13.47
CA VAL A 174 -36.71 9.28 13.38
C VAL A 174 -37.75 8.36 12.74
N GLY A 175 -37.86 7.13 13.23
CA GLY A 175 -38.90 6.16 12.90
C GLY A 175 -39.34 6.21 11.45
N VAL A 176 -38.41 6.39 10.50
CA VAL A 176 -38.72 6.13 9.12
C VAL A 176 -38.69 4.62 9.08
N GLU A 177 -39.80 4.02 9.51
CA GLU A 177 -40.16 2.68 9.12
C GLU A 177 -40.02 2.72 7.60
N TRP A 178 -38.87 2.26 7.12
CA TRP A 178 -38.73 1.69 5.80
C TRP A 178 -39.69 0.51 5.85
N ALA A 179 -40.99 0.82 5.70
CA ALA A 179 -42.03 -0.16 5.58
C ALA A 179 -41.46 -1.10 4.53
N ASP A 180 -41.21 -2.34 4.95
CA ASP A 180 -40.80 -3.43 4.08
C ASP A 180 -41.78 -3.39 2.93
N ARG A 181 -41.42 -2.66 1.86
CA ARG A 181 -42.25 -2.53 0.69
C ARG A 181 -42.21 -3.95 0.19
N PRO A 182 -43.32 -4.71 0.26
CA PRO A 182 -43.31 -6.10 -0.13
C PRO A 182 -42.75 -6.10 -1.53
N THR A 183 -41.55 -6.67 -1.68
CA THR A 183 -40.90 -6.80 -2.98
C THR A 183 -41.88 -7.59 -3.81
N ALA A 184 -42.64 -6.89 -4.66
CA ALA A 184 -43.55 -7.55 -5.57
C ALA A 184 -42.70 -8.58 -6.31
N PRO A 185 -43.14 -9.86 -6.37
CA PRO A 185 -42.35 -10.90 -7.01
C PRO A 185 -42.03 -10.41 -8.42
N VAL A 186 -40.75 -10.18 -8.67
CA VAL A 186 -40.25 -9.86 -10.01
C VAL A 186 -40.56 -11.09 -10.84
N GLU A 187 -41.65 -11.05 -11.59
CA GLU A 187 -41.97 -12.05 -12.59
C GLU A 187 -40.76 -12.14 -13.52
N LYS A 188 -40.02 -13.25 -13.42
CA LYS A 188 -38.94 -13.56 -14.35
C LYS A 188 -39.58 -13.55 -15.74
N PRO A 189 -39.19 -12.62 -16.64
CA PRO A 189 -39.72 -12.63 -17.98
C PRO A 189 -39.34 -13.97 -18.61
N GLU A 190 -40.35 -14.76 -18.98
CA GLU A 190 -40.16 -16.02 -19.68
C GLU A 190 -39.28 -15.77 -20.89
N ALA A 191 -38.14 -16.46 -20.92
CA ALA A 191 -37.19 -16.44 -22.01
C ALA A 191 -37.85 -17.00 -23.28
N ARG A 192 -38.57 -16.15 -24.00
CA ARG A 192 -38.96 -16.38 -25.39
C ARG A 192 -37.68 -16.48 -26.21
N ARG A 193 -37.23 -17.73 -26.42
CA ARG A 193 -36.28 -18.13 -27.46
C ARG A 193 -36.81 -17.68 -28.83
N ARG A 194 -36.59 -16.41 -29.18
CA ARG A 194 -36.63 -15.97 -30.58
C ARG A 194 -35.32 -16.41 -31.20
N LYS A 195 -35.44 -17.44 -32.04
CA LYS A 195 -34.44 -17.89 -32.99
C LYS A 195 -34.23 -16.72 -33.97
N ALA A 196 -33.26 -15.86 -33.66
CA ALA A 196 -32.82 -14.80 -34.57
C ALA A 196 -32.01 -15.46 -35.69
N GLU A 197 -32.51 -15.34 -36.92
CA GLU A 197 -31.73 -15.54 -38.12
C GLU A 197 -30.53 -14.59 -38.06
N ARG A 198 -29.35 -15.19 -38.15
CA ARG A 198 -28.05 -14.52 -38.22
C ARG A 198 -27.96 -13.85 -39.60
N PRO A 199 -27.93 -12.51 -39.69
CA PRO A 199 -27.59 -11.84 -40.95
C PRO A 199 -26.15 -12.23 -41.32
N GLU A 200 -25.93 -12.54 -42.59
CA GLU A 200 -24.59 -12.58 -43.18
C GLU A 200 -23.92 -11.23 -42.90
N ALA A 201 -22.83 -11.28 -42.12
CA ALA A 201 -21.96 -10.14 -41.90
C ALA A 201 -21.15 -9.97 -43.18
N GLU A 202 -21.32 -8.82 -43.84
CA GLU A 202 -20.39 -8.30 -44.82
C GLU A 202 -19.02 -8.17 -44.15
N GLU A 203 -18.01 -8.74 -44.80
CA GLU A 203 -16.60 -8.61 -44.44
C GLU A 203 -16.21 -7.15 -44.65
N GLU A 204 -16.20 -6.35 -43.59
CA GLU A 204 -15.50 -5.06 -43.56
C GLU A 204 -14.00 -5.36 -43.44
N ASP A 205 -13.25 -4.92 -44.45
CA ASP A 205 -11.79 -4.93 -44.50
C ASP A 205 -11.24 -4.18 -43.27
N ASP A 206 -10.57 -4.92 -42.38
CA ASP A 206 -9.72 -4.38 -41.32
C ASP A 206 -8.48 -3.74 -41.96
N ASP A 207 -8.55 -2.43 -42.21
CA ASP A 207 -7.37 -1.59 -42.42
C ASP A 207 -6.55 -1.58 -41.11
N GLU A 208 -5.47 -2.37 -41.09
CA GLU A 208 -4.43 -2.34 -40.06
C GLU A 208 -3.95 -0.89 -39.84
N PRO A 209 -4.12 -0.30 -38.64
CA PRO A 209 -3.56 1.01 -38.36
C PRO A 209 -2.04 0.92 -38.35
N GLU A 210 -1.40 1.66 -39.26
CA GLU A 210 0.06 1.84 -39.32
C GLU A 210 0.59 2.27 -37.95
N GLU A 211 1.46 1.44 -37.37
CA GLU A 211 2.17 1.73 -36.12
C GLU A 211 3.09 2.95 -36.32
N ASP A 212 2.65 4.10 -35.83
CA ASP A 212 3.49 5.30 -35.71
C ASP A 212 4.70 5.00 -34.81
N GLU A 213 5.87 4.88 -35.43
CA GLU A 213 7.17 4.74 -34.79
C GLU A 213 7.44 5.93 -33.85
N GLN A 214 7.20 5.74 -32.55
CA GLN A 214 7.55 6.76 -31.56
C GLN A 214 9.09 6.89 -31.50
N PRO A 215 9.64 8.12 -31.62
CA PRO A 215 11.07 8.34 -31.55
C PRO A 215 11.62 7.96 -30.18
N LEU A 216 12.56 7.00 -30.17
CA LEU A 216 13.40 6.66 -29.02
C LEU A 216 14.13 7.91 -28.51
N TRP A 217 13.67 8.44 -27.39
CA TRP A 217 14.39 9.47 -26.64
C TRP A 217 15.45 8.77 -25.77
N GLU A 218 16.72 9.01 -26.08
CA GLU A 218 17.82 8.56 -25.22
C GLU A 218 17.79 9.36 -23.91
N ALA A 219 17.46 8.69 -22.81
CA ALA A 219 17.49 9.28 -21.48
C ALA A 219 18.93 9.72 -21.12
N PRO A 220 19.18 11.01 -20.81
CA PRO A 220 20.51 11.47 -20.43
C PRO A 220 20.96 10.76 -19.14
N GLN A 221 22.09 10.06 -19.20
CA GLN A 221 22.70 9.42 -18.05
C GLN A 221 23.23 10.47 -17.07
N LEU A 222 22.40 10.87 -16.10
CA LEU A 222 22.79 11.73 -15.00
C LEU A 222 23.70 10.96 -14.04
N ARG A 223 24.99 11.30 -14.04
CA ARG A 223 25.92 10.86 -13.00
C ARG A 223 25.51 11.50 -11.67
N PRO A 224 25.33 10.74 -10.58
CA PRO A 224 24.99 11.31 -9.28
C PRO A 224 26.18 12.12 -8.75
N ALA A 225 26.07 13.45 -8.83
CA ALA A 225 26.98 14.34 -8.15
C ALA A 225 26.74 14.19 -6.63
N ARG A 226 27.70 13.61 -5.93
CA ARG A 226 27.68 13.51 -4.47
C ARG A 226 27.96 14.90 -3.90
N VAL A 227 26.90 15.68 -3.67
CA VAL A 227 26.99 16.97 -3.00
C VAL A 227 27.11 16.72 -1.51
N GLU A 228 28.29 16.98 -0.93
CA GLU A 228 28.47 17.06 0.52
C GLU A 228 27.79 18.34 1.01
N ILE A 229 26.52 18.21 1.42
CA ILE A 229 25.75 19.30 2.02
C ILE A 229 26.23 19.44 3.47
N ALA A 230 26.98 20.51 3.77
CA ALA A 230 27.28 20.88 5.14
C ALA A 230 25.95 21.09 5.92
N PRO A 231 25.83 20.56 7.15
CA PRO A 231 24.59 20.67 7.91
C PRO A 231 24.27 22.14 8.21
N ASP A 232 23.08 22.58 7.77
CA ASP A 232 22.55 23.90 8.12
C ASP A 232 22.23 23.93 9.63
N LEU A 233 23.02 24.68 10.40
CA LEU A 233 22.88 24.84 11.85
C LEU A 233 21.45 25.22 12.26
N LYS A 234 20.71 25.94 11.42
CA LYS A 234 19.30 26.29 11.68
C LYS A 234 18.40 25.06 11.63
N ARG A 235 18.60 24.17 10.65
CA ARG A 235 17.86 22.90 10.56
C ARG A 235 18.16 22.00 11.75
N THR A 236 19.40 21.98 12.23
CA THR A 236 19.78 21.22 13.44
C THR A 236 19.07 21.74 14.69
N ALA A 237 19.00 23.07 14.88
CA ALA A 237 18.29 23.66 16.03
C ALA A 237 16.78 23.35 15.99
N LEU A 238 16.15 23.43 14.81
CA LEU A 238 14.74 23.09 14.64
C LEU A 238 14.45 21.60 14.86
N ALA A 239 15.34 20.72 14.43
CA ALA A 239 15.22 19.29 14.68
C ALA A 239 15.31 18.97 16.18
N ALA A 240 16.19 19.64 16.92
CA ALA A 240 16.29 19.50 18.37
C ALA A 240 15.03 20.03 19.08
N GLU A 241 14.49 21.17 18.62
CA GLU A 241 13.23 21.71 19.12
C GLU A 241 12.06 20.74 18.88
N LEU A 242 11.96 20.18 17.67
CA LEU A 242 10.92 19.18 17.34
C LEU A 242 11.01 17.97 18.27
N MET A 243 12.21 17.40 18.43
CA MET A 243 12.44 16.25 19.30
C MET A 243 12.04 16.52 20.76
N GLU A 244 12.25 17.74 21.27
CA GLU A 244 11.82 18.13 22.62
C GLU A 244 10.28 18.19 22.73
N ILE A 245 9.62 18.77 21.72
CA ILE A 245 8.15 18.86 21.70
C ILE A 245 7.55 17.46 21.59
N GLU A 246 8.07 16.62 20.69
CA GLU A 246 7.66 15.23 20.54
C GLU A 246 7.83 14.50 21.88
N ARG A 247 9.00 14.60 22.54
CA ARG A 247 9.23 13.98 23.85
C ARG A 247 8.22 14.46 24.91
N SER A 248 7.95 15.76 24.94
CA SER A 248 6.96 16.34 25.86
C SER A 248 5.56 15.80 25.58
N PHE A 249 5.22 15.60 24.31
CA PHE A 249 3.97 14.98 23.88
C PHE A 249 3.89 13.52 24.31
N LYS A 250 4.96 12.73 24.11
CA LYS A 250 5.03 11.32 24.54
C LYS A 250 4.90 11.17 26.07
N ALA A 251 5.49 12.09 26.82
CA ALA A 251 5.53 12.05 28.28
C ALA A 251 4.21 12.47 28.96
N SER A 252 3.29 13.12 28.24
CA SER A 252 1.97 13.48 28.78
C SER A 252 1.08 12.24 28.89
N GLU A 253 0.60 11.94 30.09
CA GLU A 253 -0.40 10.87 30.32
C GLU A 253 -1.81 11.24 29.86
N ALA A 254 -2.04 12.49 29.45
CA ALA A 254 -3.36 12.94 29.02
C ALA A 254 -3.76 12.30 27.68
N GLY A 255 -5.06 12.18 27.40
CA GLY A 255 -5.56 11.70 26.11
C GLY A 255 -5.09 12.59 24.95
N ALA A 256 -5.08 12.07 23.72
CA ALA A 256 -4.66 12.85 22.53
C ALA A 256 -5.54 14.09 22.27
N ASP A 257 -6.76 14.07 22.78
CA ASP A 257 -7.80 15.10 22.80
C ASP A 257 -7.70 16.07 23.98
N ALA A 258 -6.75 15.88 24.89
CA ALA A 258 -6.63 16.75 26.06
C ALA A 258 -6.27 18.18 25.65
N PRO A 259 -6.89 19.22 26.25
CA PRO A 259 -6.65 20.62 25.88
C PRO A 259 -5.19 21.05 25.95
N GLU A 260 -4.42 20.44 26.86
CA GLU A 260 -2.97 20.66 27.00
C GLU A 260 -2.14 20.19 25.79
N ARG A 261 -2.64 19.21 25.02
CA ARG A 261 -1.98 18.73 23.81
C ARG A 261 -2.21 19.62 22.58
N ILE A 262 -3.22 20.49 22.59
CA ILE A 262 -3.51 21.43 21.49
C ILE A 262 -2.30 22.34 21.22
N ASP A 263 -1.67 22.88 22.28
CA ASP A 263 -0.49 23.74 22.12
C ASP A 263 0.72 22.96 21.57
N LEU A 264 0.90 21.71 22.01
CA LEU A 264 1.96 20.84 21.50
C LEU A 264 1.75 20.54 20.01
N TRP A 265 0.53 20.20 19.60
CA TRP A 265 0.17 19.99 18.20
C TRP A 265 0.50 21.21 17.34
N ARG A 266 0.05 22.40 17.78
CA ARG A 266 0.34 23.66 17.10
C ARG A 266 1.84 23.91 16.95
N ARG A 267 2.61 23.72 18.03
CA ARG A 267 4.06 23.92 18.01
C ARG A 267 4.77 22.94 17.08
N MET A 268 4.40 21.65 17.11
CA MET A 268 4.93 20.65 16.17
C MET A 268 4.62 21.05 14.74
N ALA A 269 3.40 21.50 14.46
CA ALA A 269 2.97 21.91 13.13
C ALA A 269 3.89 23.02 12.56
N THR A 270 4.10 24.08 13.32
CA THR A 270 4.98 25.19 12.93
C THR A 270 6.44 24.75 12.75
N VAL A 271 6.97 23.87 13.62
CA VAL A 271 8.36 23.38 13.48
C VAL A 271 8.51 22.47 12.25
N HIS A 272 7.57 21.54 12.02
CA HIS A 272 7.54 20.71 10.82
C HIS A 272 7.49 21.56 9.55
N ARG A 273 6.68 22.61 9.52
CA ARG A 273 6.60 23.54 8.39
C ARG A 273 7.96 24.18 8.10
N ARG A 274 8.65 24.68 9.13
CA ARG A 274 9.98 25.29 9.01
C ARG A 274 11.07 24.31 8.58
N LEU A 275 10.91 23.02 8.86
CA LEU A 275 11.81 21.95 8.40
C LEU A 275 11.57 21.53 6.94
N GLY A 276 10.46 21.96 6.35
CA GLY A 276 10.01 21.56 5.01
C GLY A 276 9.13 20.30 5.01
N ASN A 277 8.69 19.84 6.18
CA ASN A 277 7.86 18.64 6.34
C ASN A 277 6.37 19.01 6.26
N GLY A 278 5.93 19.50 5.10
CA GLY A 278 4.60 20.11 4.93
C GLY A 278 3.42 19.17 5.27
N ARG A 279 3.53 17.88 4.95
CA ARG A 279 2.52 16.87 5.30
C ARG A 279 2.37 16.69 6.81
N GLU A 280 3.48 16.49 7.52
CA GLU A 280 3.47 16.31 8.98
C GLU A 280 2.95 17.58 9.68
N ALA A 281 3.32 18.76 9.16
CA ALA A 281 2.80 20.03 9.65
C ALA A 281 1.26 20.08 9.54
N ALA A 282 0.72 19.70 8.39
CA ALA A 282 -0.72 19.67 8.15
C ALA A 282 -1.45 18.71 9.08
N LEU A 283 -0.90 17.52 9.31
CA LEU A 283 -1.50 16.55 10.23
C LEU A 283 -1.52 17.09 11.67
N CYS A 284 -0.46 17.74 12.11
CA CYS A 284 -0.43 18.37 13.43
C CYS A 284 -1.45 19.52 13.53
N TRP A 285 -1.58 20.35 12.49
CA TRP A 285 -2.58 21.41 12.43
C TRP A 285 -4.02 20.89 12.45
N VAL A 286 -4.34 19.87 11.64
CA VAL A 286 -5.70 19.34 11.58
C VAL A 286 -6.10 18.71 12.92
N HIS A 287 -5.16 18.05 13.61
CA HIS A 287 -5.40 17.57 14.98
C HIS A 287 -5.70 18.73 15.93
N ALA A 288 -4.88 19.79 15.92
CA ALA A 288 -5.12 20.95 16.79
C ALA A 288 -6.51 21.58 16.55
N VAL A 289 -6.90 21.76 15.28
CA VAL A 289 -8.20 22.32 14.88
C VAL A 289 -9.37 21.37 15.20
N TRP A 290 -9.16 20.06 15.09
CA TRP A 290 -10.15 19.05 15.41
C TRP A 290 -10.53 19.07 16.90
N GLU A 291 -9.53 19.16 17.77
CA GLU A 291 -9.74 19.18 19.23
C GLU A 291 -10.24 20.54 19.74
N ALA A 292 -10.13 21.59 18.93
CA ALA A 292 -10.56 22.96 19.25
C ALA A 292 -11.45 23.56 18.15
N PRO A 293 -12.62 22.97 17.85
CA PRO A 293 -13.46 23.39 16.72
C PRO A 293 -13.97 24.84 16.84
N ASP A 294 -14.07 25.36 18.07
CA ASP A 294 -14.49 26.74 18.36
C ASP A 294 -13.35 27.76 18.25
N ASP A 295 -12.08 27.32 18.12
CA ASP A 295 -10.93 28.21 17.98
C ASP A 295 -10.71 28.61 16.51
N ALA A 296 -11.46 29.62 16.08
CA ALA A 296 -11.32 30.20 14.74
C ALA A 296 -9.95 30.86 14.49
N ALA A 297 -9.15 31.16 15.52
CA ALA A 297 -7.79 31.65 15.33
C ALA A 297 -6.85 30.52 14.91
N LEU A 298 -7.03 29.33 15.49
CA LEU A 298 -6.26 28.13 15.16
C LEU A 298 -6.50 27.67 13.72
N ALA A 299 -7.76 27.62 13.28
CA ALA A 299 -8.10 27.28 11.90
C ALA A 299 -7.53 28.30 10.89
N ARG A 300 -7.56 29.60 11.22
CA ARG A 300 -6.94 30.64 10.38
C ARG A 300 -5.43 30.50 10.28
N ALA A 301 -4.74 30.23 11.38
CA ALA A 301 -3.29 30.01 11.38
C ALA A 301 -2.92 28.80 10.49
N TRP A 302 -3.68 27.71 10.57
CA TRP A 302 -3.51 26.57 9.68
C TRP A 302 -3.67 26.97 8.20
N ALA A 303 -4.75 27.66 7.84
CA ALA A 303 -4.99 28.10 6.47
C ALA A 303 -3.88 29.04 5.95
N GLU A 304 -3.41 29.98 6.77
CA GLU A 304 -2.31 30.88 6.42
C GLU A 304 -1.01 30.12 6.14
N GLU A 305 -0.66 29.12 6.95
CA GLU A 305 0.53 28.29 6.71
C GLU A 305 0.43 27.45 5.44
N GLU A 306 -0.73 26.84 5.14
CA GLU A 306 -0.92 26.07 3.90
C GLU A 306 -0.90 26.97 2.66
N LEU A 307 -1.57 28.13 2.70
CA LEU A 307 -1.56 29.12 1.62
C LEU A 307 -0.15 29.65 1.36
N GLY A 308 0.60 29.95 2.44
CA GLY A 308 2.00 30.36 2.35
C GLY A 308 2.89 29.29 1.74
N ALA A 309 2.62 28.01 2.01
CA ALA A 309 3.40 26.89 1.47
C ALA A 309 3.18 26.67 -0.02
N VAL A 310 1.94 26.86 -0.52
CA VAL A 310 1.66 26.78 -1.96
C VAL A 310 1.96 28.10 -2.68
N GLY A 311 2.19 29.19 -1.95
CA GLY A 311 2.52 30.51 -2.49
C GLY A 311 1.37 31.16 -3.26
N MET A 312 0.13 30.89 -2.85
CA MET A 312 -1.08 31.37 -3.53
C MET A 312 -2.01 32.07 -2.54
N ASP A 313 -2.76 33.07 -3.02
CA ASP A 313 -3.96 33.54 -2.31
C ASP A 313 -5.13 32.56 -2.51
N VAL A 314 -6.22 32.77 -1.77
CA VAL A 314 -7.38 31.86 -1.75
C VAL A 314 -8.06 31.76 -3.12
N ASP A 315 -8.18 32.86 -3.85
CA ASP A 315 -8.85 32.89 -5.15
C ASP A 315 -8.01 32.17 -6.23
N ALA A 316 -6.70 32.46 -6.27
CA ALA A 316 -5.77 31.79 -7.15
C ALA A 316 -5.67 30.29 -6.85
N LEU A 317 -5.65 29.91 -5.57
CA LEU A 317 -5.67 28.52 -5.14
C LEU A 317 -6.93 27.79 -5.61
N ARG A 318 -8.11 28.42 -5.47
CA ARG A 318 -9.39 27.85 -5.93
C ARG A 318 -9.36 27.55 -7.42
N GLU A 319 -8.93 28.51 -8.24
CA GLU A 319 -8.84 28.32 -9.70
C GLU A 319 -7.77 27.27 -10.08
N ALA A 320 -6.65 27.24 -9.36
CA ALA A 320 -5.58 26.28 -9.61
C ALA A 320 -6.00 24.84 -9.29
N VAL A 321 -6.69 24.62 -8.16
CA VAL A 321 -7.11 23.26 -7.75
C VAL A 321 -8.17 22.68 -8.68
N LEU A 322 -9.06 23.52 -9.23
CA LEU A 322 -10.11 23.09 -10.17
C LEU A 322 -9.51 22.67 -11.52
N ARG A 323 -8.36 23.25 -11.90
CA ARG A 323 -7.63 22.86 -13.11
C ARG A 323 -6.77 21.62 -12.88
N GLU A 324 -6.10 21.55 -11.74
CA GLU A 324 -5.13 20.51 -11.42
C GLU A 324 -5.11 20.24 -9.90
N PRO A 325 -5.79 19.17 -9.46
CA PRO A 325 -6.02 18.87 -8.04
C PRO A 325 -4.81 18.19 -7.40
N LEU A 326 -3.71 18.92 -7.29
CA LEU A 326 -2.52 18.43 -6.56
C LEU A 326 -2.82 18.32 -5.06
N VAL A 327 -2.26 17.30 -4.40
CA VAL A 327 -2.50 17.01 -2.97
C VAL A 327 -2.27 18.21 -2.07
N ASP A 328 -1.17 18.95 -2.26
CA ASP A 328 -0.86 20.13 -1.45
C ASP A 328 -1.87 21.28 -1.67
N ARG A 329 -2.39 21.43 -2.89
CA ARG A 329 -3.44 22.41 -3.19
C ARG A 329 -4.78 22.00 -2.60
N LEU A 330 -5.17 20.73 -2.73
CA LEU A 330 -6.37 20.18 -2.12
C LEU A 330 -6.37 20.37 -0.59
N ARG A 331 -5.22 20.14 0.04
CA ARG A 331 -5.04 20.36 1.47
C ARG A 331 -5.16 21.83 1.85
N ALA A 332 -4.52 22.74 1.11
CA ALA A 332 -4.65 24.17 1.33
C ALA A 332 -6.10 24.66 1.18
N VAL A 333 -6.84 24.10 0.22
CA VAL A 333 -8.29 24.37 0.05
C VAL A 333 -9.08 23.85 1.23
N GLY A 334 -8.77 22.64 1.72
CA GLY A 334 -9.39 22.07 2.92
C GLY A 334 -9.16 22.95 4.16
N ALA A 335 -7.93 23.41 4.38
CA ALA A 335 -7.59 24.33 5.46
C ALA A 335 -8.33 25.68 5.32
N ALA A 336 -8.38 26.25 4.12
CA ALA A 336 -9.10 27.51 3.86
C ALA A 336 -10.61 27.38 4.08
N LEU A 337 -11.22 26.25 3.70
CA LEU A 337 -12.63 25.93 3.99
C LEU A 337 -12.87 25.80 5.51
N ALA A 338 -12.00 25.06 6.21
CA ALA A 338 -12.09 24.87 7.66
C ALA A 338 -12.01 26.21 8.42
N ALA A 339 -11.15 27.13 7.96
CA ALA A 339 -11.01 28.48 8.50
C ALA A 339 -12.14 29.44 8.11
N GLY A 340 -13.03 29.06 7.19
CA GLY A 340 -14.03 29.95 6.59
C GLY A 340 -13.44 31.05 5.70
N ALA A 341 -12.16 30.94 5.32
CA ALA A 341 -11.50 31.85 4.38
C ALA A 341 -11.97 31.61 2.93
N LEU A 342 -12.34 30.37 2.62
CA LEU A 342 -13.00 29.99 1.37
C LEU A 342 -14.44 29.58 1.68
N ARG A 343 -15.41 30.07 0.89
CA ARG A 343 -16.80 29.61 0.96
C ARG A 343 -16.97 28.36 0.11
N GLY A 344 -17.69 27.38 0.62
CA GLY A 344 -18.17 26.25 -0.16
C GLY A 344 -19.02 26.70 -1.35
N ASP A 345 -18.84 26.06 -2.50
CA ASP A 345 -19.68 26.26 -3.67
C ASP A 345 -19.87 24.96 -4.46
N ALA A 346 -20.78 24.97 -5.42
CA ALA A 346 -21.12 23.80 -6.23
C ALA A 346 -19.97 23.26 -7.10
N GLY A 347 -18.92 24.05 -7.34
CA GLY A 347 -17.72 23.62 -8.06
C GLY A 347 -16.76 22.81 -7.17
N LEU A 348 -16.76 23.05 -5.86
CA LEU A 348 -15.92 22.33 -4.91
C LEU A 348 -16.49 20.95 -4.52
N THR A 349 -17.81 20.74 -4.59
CA THR A 349 -18.41 19.44 -4.27
C THR A 349 -17.88 18.31 -5.16
N PRO A 350 -17.92 18.38 -6.52
CA PRO A 350 -17.41 17.32 -7.37
C PRO A 350 -15.90 17.10 -7.24
N LEU A 351 -15.16 18.16 -6.88
CA LEU A 351 -13.72 18.09 -6.63
C LEU A 351 -13.44 17.20 -5.41
N PHE A 352 -14.10 17.44 -4.27
CA PHE A 352 -13.93 16.63 -3.07
C PHE A 352 -14.57 15.25 -3.18
N ASP A 353 -15.64 15.10 -3.96
CA ASP A 353 -16.21 13.78 -4.27
C ASP A 353 -15.21 12.87 -4.99
N ARG A 354 -14.35 13.44 -5.85
CA ARG A 354 -13.37 12.69 -6.64
C ARG A 354 -12.01 12.52 -5.96
N HIS A 355 -11.58 13.48 -5.15
CA HIS A 355 -10.18 13.56 -4.68
C HIS A 355 -10.01 13.58 -3.16
N SER A 356 -11.08 13.43 -2.37
CA SER A 356 -10.98 13.40 -0.90
C SER A 356 -10.20 12.19 -0.35
N ASP A 357 -10.07 11.12 -1.14
CA ASP A 357 -9.22 9.96 -0.91
C ASP A 357 -7.71 10.29 -0.95
N GLN A 358 -7.33 11.51 -1.33
CA GLN A 358 -5.96 12.02 -1.24
C GLN A 358 -5.68 12.78 0.06
N LEU A 359 -6.72 13.17 0.80
CA LEU A 359 -6.63 13.94 2.05
C LEU A 359 -6.90 13.06 3.28
N ASP A 360 -6.23 13.33 4.40
CA ASP A 360 -6.55 12.65 5.65
C ASP A 360 -8.05 12.82 5.98
N VAL A 361 -8.60 11.85 6.71
CA VAL A 361 -10.06 11.78 6.95
C VAL A 361 -10.60 13.04 7.63
N ARG A 362 -9.81 13.67 8.51
CA ARG A 362 -10.21 14.87 9.24
C ARG A 362 -10.25 16.09 8.34
N THR A 363 -9.22 16.31 7.52
CA THR A 363 -9.21 17.41 6.54
C THR A 363 -10.35 17.25 5.55
N ALA A 364 -10.58 16.03 5.04
CA ALA A 364 -11.69 15.76 4.13
C ALA A 364 -13.06 16.05 4.78
N TRP A 365 -13.27 15.63 6.02
CA TRP A 365 -14.49 15.91 6.79
C TRP A 365 -14.70 17.41 7.05
N LEU A 366 -13.69 18.11 7.55
CA LEU A 366 -13.76 19.54 7.85
C LEU A 366 -14.06 20.35 6.57
N ALA A 367 -13.44 19.98 5.44
CA ALA A 367 -13.71 20.62 4.17
C ALA A 367 -15.14 20.37 3.69
N ARG A 368 -15.59 19.10 3.71
CA ARG A 368 -16.92 18.72 3.20
C ARG A 368 -18.07 19.26 4.04
N THR A 369 -17.93 19.31 5.37
CA THR A 369 -18.94 19.93 6.25
C THR A 369 -19.07 21.43 5.97
N ARG A 370 -17.96 22.12 5.67
CA ARG A 370 -17.98 23.53 5.24
C ARG A 370 -18.55 23.74 3.84
N ILE A 371 -18.35 22.79 2.93
CA ILE A 371 -18.98 22.82 1.60
C ILE A 371 -20.49 22.59 1.70
N ALA A 372 -20.92 21.67 2.56
CA ALA A 372 -22.33 21.38 2.79
C ALA A 372 -23.08 22.59 3.34
N GLY A 373 -22.48 23.37 4.25
CA GLY A 373 -23.14 24.52 4.87
C GLY A 373 -24.41 24.07 5.58
N ASP A 374 -25.56 24.58 5.14
CA ASP A 374 -26.89 24.23 5.67
C ASP A 374 -27.56 23.05 4.94
N ASP A 375 -26.91 22.41 3.95
CA ASP A 375 -27.43 21.24 3.25
C ASP A 375 -27.24 19.97 4.09
N GLU A 376 -28.30 19.57 4.79
CA GLU A 376 -28.34 18.36 5.63
C GLU A 376 -28.01 17.07 4.86
N LEU A 377 -28.41 16.97 3.58
CA LEU A 377 -28.14 15.79 2.77
C LEU A 377 -26.67 15.72 2.37
N ALA A 378 -26.07 16.86 2.00
CA ALA A 378 -24.64 16.93 1.73
C ALA A 378 -23.80 16.62 2.99
N ALA A 379 -24.22 17.12 4.16
CA ALA A 379 -23.59 16.80 5.44
C ALA A 379 -23.68 15.29 5.77
N ALA A 380 -24.85 14.68 5.56
CA ALA A 380 -25.04 13.24 5.75
C ALA A 380 -24.14 12.41 4.82
N ARG A 381 -24.00 12.79 3.54
CA ARG A 381 -23.09 12.11 2.60
C ARG A 381 -21.63 12.24 3.01
N ALA A 382 -21.21 13.43 3.45
CA ALA A 382 -19.86 13.64 3.97
C ALA A 382 -19.57 12.74 5.17
N ARG A 383 -20.58 12.50 6.01
CA ARG A 383 -20.46 11.66 7.21
C ARG A 383 -20.34 10.19 6.82
N ASP A 384 -21.20 9.73 5.92
CA ASP A 384 -21.20 8.34 5.46
C ASP A 384 -19.89 7.99 4.74
N ASP A 385 -19.32 8.93 3.99
CA ASP A 385 -18.00 8.80 3.36
C ASP A 385 -16.88 8.67 4.41
N ALA A 386 -16.84 9.58 5.41
CA ALA A 386 -15.87 9.51 6.49
C ALA A 386 -15.99 8.19 7.28
N LEU A 387 -17.22 7.77 7.61
CA LEU A 387 -17.51 6.49 8.26
C LEU A 387 -17.09 5.30 7.40
N GLY A 388 -17.30 5.35 6.09
CA GLY A 388 -16.85 4.33 5.15
C GLY A 388 -15.32 4.15 5.21
N ARG A 389 -14.57 5.25 5.22
CA ARG A 389 -13.11 5.23 5.36
C ARG A 389 -12.67 4.68 6.71
N ILE A 390 -13.30 5.10 7.80
CA ILE A 390 -12.97 4.60 9.14
C ILE A 390 -13.23 3.10 9.24
N ARG A 391 -14.34 2.60 8.68
CA ARG A 391 -14.67 1.16 8.66
C ARG A 391 -13.68 0.33 7.84
N GLN A 392 -13.10 0.90 6.78
CA GLN A 392 -12.05 0.26 5.99
C GLN A 392 -10.68 0.28 6.69
N GLY A 393 -10.56 1.02 7.79
CA GLY A 393 -9.30 1.27 8.48
C GLY A 393 -8.67 2.59 8.03
N LEU A 394 -8.14 3.34 9.01
CA LEU A 394 -7.37 4.55 8.71
C LEU A 394 -6.03 4.17 8.06
N SER A 395 -5.63 4.93 7.05
CA SER A 395 -4.32 4.75 6.45
C SER A 395 -3.30 5.33 7.42
N VAL A 396 -2.49 4.46 8.03
CA VAL A 396 -1.48 4.85 9.03
C VAL A 396 -0.56 5.94 8.50
N GLU A 397 -0.11 5.85 7.25
CA GLU A 397 0.74 6.89 6.69
C GLU A 397 -0.01 8.22 6.54
N LYS A 398 -1.25 8.17 6.09
CA LYS A 398 -2.02 9.34 5.64
C LYS A 398 -2.69 10.08 6.78
N ASP A 399 -3.23 9.35 7.74
CA ASP A 399 -4.10 9.86 8.80
C ASP A 399 -3.37 10.03 10.14
N ILE A 400 -2.13 9.53 10.28
CA ILE A 400 -1.36 9.53 11.53
C ILE A 400 0.04 10.15 11.34
N PRO A 401 0.41 11.19 12.12
CA PRO A 401 1.76 11.76 12.10
C PRO A 401 2.87 10.72 12.34
N ALA A 402 4.02 10.90 11.70
CA ALA A 402 5.16 9.98 11.80
C ALA A 402 5.63 9.71 13.24
N PHE A 403 5.71 10.74 14.07
CA PHE A 403 6.22 10.61 15.44
C PHE A 403 5.29 9.81 16.36
N VAL A 404 3.98 9.81 16.04
CA VAL A 404 2.96 9.00 16.74
C VAL A 404 3.14 7.53 16.39
N ARG A 405 3.44 7.22 15.13
CA ARG A 405 3.69 5.84 14.66
C ARG A 405 4.91 5.21 15.33
N GLY A 406 5.88 6.02 15.74
CA GLY A 406 7.10 5.58 16.44
C GLY A 406 7.00 5.61 17.97
N LEU A 407 5.82 5.73 18.57
CA LEU A 407 5.67 5.69 20.03
C LEU A 407 6.06 4.32 20.62
N ASP A 408 5.82 3.23 19.89
CA ASP A 408 5.92 1.88 20.45
C ASP A 408 7.20 1.11 20.03
N ALA A 409 7.88 1.52 18.95
CA ALA A 409 9.11 0.87 18.49
C ALA A 409 10.29 1.02 19.49
N ASP A 410 10.33 2.14 20.23
CA ASP A 410 11.37 2.41 21.23
C ASP A 410 11.14 1.64 22.55
N GLU A 411 9.88 1.32 22.92
CA GLU A 411 9.62 0.47 24.11
C GLU A 411 9.88 -1.01 23.82
N ALA A 412 9.63 -1.49 22.60
CA ALA A 412 9.86 -2.88 22.23
C ALA A 412 11.35 -3.28 22.14
N THR A 413 12.25 -2.30 21.98
CA THR A 413 13.71 -2.51 21.88
C THR A 413 14.47 -2.24 23.17
N GLY A 414 13.75 -1.93 24.26
CA GLY A 414 14.27 -1.91 25.63
C GLY A 414 14.71 -3.30 26.11
N VAL A 415 15.72 -3.86 25.45
CA VAL A 415 16.57 -4.92 26.00
C VAL A 415 17.22 -4.32 27.24
N VAL A 416 16.77 -4.84 28.38
CA VAL A 416 17.37 -4.61 29.69
C VAL A 416 18.85 -5.01 29.59
N ASP A 417 19.74 -4.02 29.63
CA ASP A 417 21.17 -4.21 29.91
C ASP A 417 21.38 -4.52 31.40
#